data_AF-A0A257W6K2-F1
#
_entry.id   AF-A0A257W6K2-F1
#
_cell.length_a   1.000
_cell.length_b   1.000
_cell.length_c   1.000
_cell.angle_alpha   90.00
_cell.angle_beta   90.00
_cell.angle_gamma   90.00
#
_symmetry.space_group_name_H-M   'P 1'
#
loop_
_entity.id
_entity.type
_entity.pdbx_description
1 polymer ?
#
loop_
_entity_poly.entity_id
_entity_poly.type
_entity_poly.pdbx_seq_one_letter_code
_entity_poly.pdbx_strand_id
1 'polypeptide(L)'
;DKPYDQFLKEQLAGDEIDPKNDTLLVASGFNRLGPLRKNAGNQDVASSRTEVLTEMANIVGASMLGMTMGCARCHDHKFDPIRQSDYYRLQGYFAQTHANDIVVASPEEQAKYKETMAPLEAEMRKLRFAMRRASEEEKGKILTRLEEIDEKIPSPPAAMYAVRNEPKEMTAIHLLAAGDYRNKGAKVGMRPPGVLLPEETPELPLDTEKPRQRLAEWITDPANPLPSRVMVNRIWGYHFGRAIVGTPNDFGKMGLKPSHPELLDWLANEYIKGGWQMKPLHRMLMTSSTYRQSSRSAVGAEKDPENKLLWKMNRRRLAAEEIRDTMLAVSGRLNPKAGGPSVMIKIDEELIKDLKRPQYWVTTRDRSEHDRRTIYLIYKRNLIMPFNQVFDAPDTLLSCARRDQSTHAPQALELLNGTLSNDLAVAFSKRLTGDKVTDAFRLATGRAPNPKERLLSKKYLDDPDPTAV
;
A
#
# COMPACT_ATOMS: atom_id res chain seq x y z
N ASP A 1 13.24 -11.96 -12.43
CA ASP A 1 12.43 -11.86 -11.20
C ASP A 1 13.44 -11.62 -10.09
N LYS A 2 13.26 -10.57 -9.27
CA LYS A 2 14.25 -10.25 -8.24
C LYS A 2 14.03 -11.20 -7.07
N PRO A 3 15.06 -11.93 -6.59
CA PRO A 3 14.96 -12.74 -5.37
C PRO A 3 14.43 -11.91 -4.19
N TYR A 4 13.54 -12.47 -3.39
CA TYR A 4 12.87 -11.70 -2.32
C TYR A 4 13.81 -11.30 -1.19
N ASP A 5 14.79 -12.13 -0.86
CA ASP A 5 15.86 -11.78 0.08
C ASP A 5 16.63 -10.55 -0.40
N GLN A 6 17.01 -10.51 -1.68
CA GLN A 6 17.65 -9.34 -2.28
C GLN A 6 16.71 -8.13 -2.24
N PHE A 7 15.43 -8.31 -2.59
CA PHE A 7 14.45 -7.23 -2.49
C PHE A 7 14.37 -6.65 -1.06
N LEU A 8 14.31 -7.49 -0.02
CA LEU A 8 14.27 -7.04 1.38
C LEU A 8 15.55 -6.26 1.77
N LYS A 9 16.72 -6.72 1.34
CA LYS A 9 18.00 -6.01 1.57
C LYS A 9 17.98 -4.60 0.99
N GLU A 10 17.51 -4.47 -0.25
CA GLU A 10 17.44 -3.18 -0.91
C GLU A 10 16.39 -2.25 -0.29
N GLN A 11 15.24 -2.77 0.15
CA GLN A 11 14.22 -1.97 0.83
C GLN A 11 14.76 -1.38 2.15
N LEU A 12 15.47 -2.18 2.95
CA LEU A 12 16.01 -1.72 4.22
C LEU A 12 17.24 -0.83 4.07
N ALA A 13 18.17 -1.19 3.18
CA ALA A 13 19.53 -0.69 3.20
C ALA A 13 20.06 -0.27 1.82
N GLY A 14 19.21 -0.04 0.83
CA GLY A 14 19.66 0.30 -0.52
C GLY A 14 20.63 1.49 -0.58
N ASP A 15 20.39 2.52 0.23
CA ASP A 15 21.28 3.68 0.36
C ASP A 15 22.63 3.36 1.04
N GLU A 16 22.66 2.38 1.94
CA GLU A 16 23.88 1.91 2.61
C GLU A 16 24.70 0.94 1.73
N ILE A 17 24.02 0.17 0.86
CA ILE A 17 24.63 -0.79 -0.06
C ILE A 17 25.40 -0.04 -1.15
N ASP A 18 24.71 0.84 -1.89
CA ASP A 18 25.33 1.68 -2.91
C ASP A 18 24.56 3.02 -3.05
N PRO A 19 25.07 4.12 -2.46
CA PRO A 19 24.42 5.42 -2.50
C PRO A 19 24.45 6.09 -3.87
N LYS A 20 25.14 5.52 -4.86
CA LYS A 20 25.20 6.03 -6.24
C LYS A 20 24.19 5.36 -7.18
N ASN A 21 23.49 4.34 -6.70
CA ASN A 21 22.54 3.57 -7.50
C ASN A 21 21.11 4.04 -7.26
N ASP A 22 20.53 4.72 -8.25
CA ASP A 22 19.16 5.25 -8.19
C ASP A 22 18.11 4.19 -7.83
N THR A 23 18.25 2.96 -8.32
CA THR A 23 17.31 1.88 -7.99
C THR A 23 17.36 1.51 -6.51
N LEU A 24 18.56 1.51 -5.92
CA LEU A 24 18.76 1.21 -4.51
C LEU A 24 18.33 2.38 -3.61
N LEU A 25 18.56 3.62 -4.04
CA LEU A 25 18.04 4.81 -3.37
C LEU A 25 16.51 4.80 -3.35
N VAL A 26 15.84 4.49 -4.46
CA VAL A 26 14.38 4.34 -4.52
C VAL A 26 13.90 3.22 -3.59
N ALA A 27 14.58 2.08 -3.57
CA ALA A 27 14.23 0.98 -2.69
C ALA A 27 14.30 1.36 -1.20
N SER A 28 15.34 2.10 -0.79
CA SER A 28 15.52 2.59 0.58
C SER A 28 14.37 3.52 1.06
N GLY A 29 13.59 4.05 0.11
CA GLY A 29 12.37 4.83 0.37
C GLY A 29 11.32 4.08 1.20
N PHE A 30 11.39 2.74 1.29
CA PHE A 30 10.62 1.94 2.24
C PHE A 30 10.70 2.46 3.67
N ASN A 31 11.89 2.92 4.10
CA ASN A 31 12.09 3.47 5.44
C ASN A 31 11.34 4.79 5.67
N ARG A 32 10.66 5.33 4.66
CA ARG A 32 9.81 6.53 4.75
C ARG A 32 8.33 6.19 4.89
N LEU A 33 7.98 4.91 4.89
CA LEU A 33 6.62 4.47 5.14
C LEU A 33 6.26 4.74 6.61
N GLY A 34 5.27 5.60 6.82
CA GLY A 34 4.85 6.05 8.15
C GLY A 34 4.51 7.54 8.18
N PRO A 35 3.65 8.00 9.10
CA PRO A 35 3.33 9.42 9.28
C PRO A 35 4.56 10.27 9.62
N LEU A 36 4.79 11.29 8.78
CA LEU A 36 5.75 12.35 9.07
C LEU A 36 5.00 13.66 9.36
N ARG A 37 5.08 14.11 10.61
CA ARG A 37 4.38 15.33 11.05
C ARG A 37 5.27 16.56 10.86
N LYS A 38 5.47 17.00 9.61
CA LYS A 38 6.29 18.18 9.26
C LYS A 38 5.65 19.54 9.63
N ASN A 39 4.34 19.62 9.89
CA ASN A 39 3.59 20.89 10.01
C ASN A 39 2.47 20.88 11.07
N ALA A 40 2.57 20.03 12.10
CA ALA A 40 1.67 20.11 13.25
C ALA A 40 2.26 21.11 14.25
N GLY A 41 1.61 22.25 14.47
CA GLY A 41 2.06 23.23 15.45
C GLY A 41 2.32 22.60 16.83
N ASN A 42 3.28 23.16 17.56
CA ASN A 42 3.70 22.78 18.92
C ASN A 42 4.02 21.29 19.16
N GLN A 43 4.38 20.51 18.12
CA GLN A 43 4.96 19.18 18.36
C GLN A 43 6.48 19.30 18.60
N ASP A 44 6.95 18.69 19.69
CA ASP A 44 8.37 18.56 19.98
C ASP A 44 9.03 17.72 18.86
N VAL A 45 10.18 18.20 18.35
CA VAL A 45 11.01 17.49 17.36
C VAL A 45 11.34 16.08 17.84
N ALA A 46 11.60 15.92 19.14
CA ALA A 46 11.90 14.62 19.75
C ALA A 46 10.69 13.66 19.70
N SER A 47 9.47 14.17 19.90
CA SER A 47 8.25 13.36 19.77
C SER A 47 8.09 12.88 18.33
N SER A 48 8.23 13.78 17.36
CA SER A 48 8.12 13.44 15.94
C SER A 48 9.16 12.40 15.51
N ARG A 49 10.40 12.54 15.98
CA ARG A 49 11.48 11.58 15.71
C ARG A 49 11.17 10.20 16.29
N THR A 50 10.66 10.15 17.52
CA THR A 50 10.28 8.89 18.20
C THR A 50 9.18 8.15 17.44
N GLU A 51 8.18 8.86 16.91
CA GLU A 51 7.13 8.24 16.09
C GLU A 51 7.69 7.70 14.77
N VAL A 52 8.60 8.40 14.09
CA VAL A 52 9.23 7.90 12.86
C VAL A 52 9.98 6.58 13.10
N LEU A 53 10.77 6.50 14.17
CA LEU A 53 11.50 5.27 14.53
C LEU A 53 10.55 4.14 14.93
N THR A 54 9.45 4.47 15.62
CA THR A 54 8.38 3.53 15.96
C THR A 54 7.75 2.92 14.71
N GLU A 55 7.44 3.73 13.71
CA GLU A 55 6.85 3.26 12.45
C GLU A 55 7.80 2.35 11.67
N MET A 56 9.09 2.71 11.58
CA MET A 56 10.11 1.86 10.95
C MET A 56 10.23 0.50 11.64
N ALA A 57 10.32 0.48 12.97
CA ALA A 57 10.41 -0.78 13.73
C ALA A 57 9.13 -1.64 13.61
N ASN A 58 7.96 -1.01 13.69
CA ASN A 58 6.67 -1.68 13.57
C ASN A 58 6.47 -2.27 12.17
N ILE A 59 6.76 -1.51 11.12
CA ILE A 59 6.54 -1.98 9.75
C ILE A 59 7.51 -3.11 9.41
N VAL A 60 8.77 -3.05 9.86
CA VAL A 60 9.73 -4.15 9.65
C VAL A 60 9.32 -5.39 10.44
N GLY A 61 8.96 -5.25 11.71
CA GLY A 61 8.46 -6.35 12.53
C GLY A 61 7.25 -7.05 11.92
N ALA A 62 6.22 -6.29 11.57
CA ALA A 62 4.98 -6.84 11.05
C ALA A 62 5.13 -7.35 9.61
N SER A 63 5.80 -6.59 8.74
CA SER A 63 5.86 -6.92 7.31
C SER A 63 6.93 -7.96 6.96
N MET A 64 8.07 -7.99 7.66
CA MET A 64 9.17 -8.91 7.33
C MET A 64 9.25 -10.10 8.30
N LEU A 65 8.93 -9.90 9.58
CA LEU A 65 9.02 -10.96 10.59
C LEU A 65 7.65 -11.55 10.97
N GLY A 66 6.54 -10.91 10.59
CA GLY A 66 5.21 -11.34 11.02
C GLY A 66 5.04 -11.22 12.54
N MET A 67 5.66 -10.22 13.16
CA MET A 67 5.63 -9.98 14.60
C MET A 67 4.99 -8.64 14.92
N THR A 68 3.96 -8.63 15.76
CA THR A 68 3.32 -7.41 16.26
C THR A 68 4.02 -6.89 17.52
N MET A 69 5.09 -6.14 17.34
CA MET A 69 5.91 -5.66 18.47
C MET A 69 5.38 -4.36 19.11
N GLY A 70 4.29 -3.77 18.61
CA GLY A 70 3.81 -2.46 19.05
C GLY A 70 3.49 -2.36 20.55
N CYS A 71 3.00 -3.43 21.18
CA CYS A 71 2.80 -3.45 22.63
C CYS A 71 4.11 -3.32 23.42
N ALA A 72 5.22 -3.84 22.86
CA ALA A 72 6.54 -3.77 23.46
C ALA A 72 7.09 -2.33 23.56
N ARG A 73 6.42 -1.35 22.96
CA ARG A 73 6.73 0.08 23.12
C ARG A 73 6.66 0.53 24.58
N CYS A 74 5.64 0.09 25.32
CA CYS A 74 5.31 0.65 26.64
C CYS A 74 5.74 -0.26 27.80
N HIS A 75 5.74 -1.56 27.58
CA HIS A 75 6.04 -2.61 28.56
C HIS A 75 6.48 -3.88 27.82
N ASP A 76 7.03 -4.90 28.51
CA ASP A 76 7.28 -6.19 27.86
C ASP A 76 5.99 -6.75 27.25
N HIS A 77 6.08 -7.30 26.04
CA HIS A 77 4.90 -7.73 25.31
C HIS A 77 4.06 -8.72 26.14
N LYS A 78 2.74 -8.51 26.18
CA LYS A 78 1.87 -9.21 27.14
C LYS A 78 1.81 -10.74 26.94
N PHE A 79 1.93 -11.21 25.71
CA PHE A 79 1.70 -12.61 25.34
C PHE A 79 2.95 -13.27 24.76
N ASP A 80 3.54 -12.64 23.74
CA ASP A 80 4.80 -13.05 23.14
C ASP A 80 6.03 -12.72 24.00
N PRO A 81 7.11 -13.51 23.95
CA PRO A 81 8.32 -13.31 24.75
C PRO A 81 9.21 -12.19 24.17
N ILE A 82 8.62 -11.03 23.90
CA ILE A 82 9.28 -9.87 23.30
C ILE A 82 9.48 -8.84 24.40
N ARG A 83 10.73 -8.58 24.78
CA ARG A 83 11.02 -7.59 25.81
C ARG A 83 10.86 -6.18 25.25
N GLN A 84 10.55 -5.21 26.09
CA GLN A 84 10.59 -3.79 25.72
C GLN A 84 11.97 -3.42 25.16
N SER A 85 13.03 -4.00 25.72
CA SER A 85 14.39 -3.79 25.21
C SER A 85 14.60 -4.29 23.79
N ASP A 86 13.96 -5.39 23.38
CA ASP A 86 14.03 -5.88 21.99
C ASP A 86 13.43 -4.87 21.01
N TYR A 87 12.31 -4.24 21.39
CA TYR A 87 11.64 -3.23 20.58
C TYR A 87 12.52 -1.99 20.34
N TYR A 88 13.13 -1.45 21.41
CA TYR A 88 14.01 -0.29 21.28
C TYR A 88 15.35 -0.66 20.62
N ARG A 89 15.90 -1.86 20.86
CA ARG A 89 17.09 -2.34 20.15
C ARG A 89 16.88 -2.46 18.65
N LEU A 90 15.67 -2.86 18.22
CA LEU A 90 15.32 -2.83 16.80
C LEU A 90 15.26 -1.40 16.25
N GLN A 91 14.71 -0.44 17.00
CA GLN A 91 14.75 0.99 16.60
C GLN A 91 16.18 1.51 16.43
N GLY A 92 17.14 0.96 17.19
CA GLY A 92 18.56 1.29 17.08
C GLY A 92 19.11 1.21 15.67
N TYR A 93 18.68 0.23 14.86
CA TYR A 93 19.10 0.10 13.46
C TYR A 93 18.70 1.29 12.58
N PHE A 94 17.71 2.06 13.02
CA PHE A 94 17.19 3.22 12.31
C PHE A 94 17.64 4.55 12.94
N ALA A 95 18.41 4.53 14.04
CA ALA A 95 18.78 5.71 14.83
C ALA A 95 19.44 6.83 14.01
N GLN A 96 20.19 6.46 12.97
CA GLN A 96 20.89 7.38 12.07
C GLN A 96 20.11 7.71 10.79
N THR A 97 18.95 7.10 10.56
CA THR A 97 18.18 7.21 9.30
C THR A 97 17.45 8.54 9.20
N HIS A 98 17.66 9.29 8.14
CA HIS A 98 16.92 10.54 7.86
C HIS A 98 16.41 10.58 6.42
N ALA A 99 15.32 11.32 6.20
CA ALA A 99 14.75 11.47 4.87
C ALA A 99 15.69 12.26 3.95
N ASN A 100 15.84 11.80 2.71
CA ASN A 100 16.67 12.42 1.70
C ASN A 100 15.87 12.56 0.38
N ASP A 101 15.42 13.78 0.09
CA ASP A 101 14.73 14.09 -1.18
C ASP A 101 15.80 14.43 -2.21
N ILE A 102 16.03 13.54 -3.18
CA ILE A 102 17.10 13.67 -4.19
C ILE A 102 16.45 14.16 -5.48
N VAL A 103 16.72 15.40 -5.88
CA VAL A 103 16.25 15.92 -7.17
C VAL A 103 17.08 15.28 -8.28
N VAL A 104 16.40 14.56 -9.18
CA VAL A 104 17.02 13.81 -10.30
C VAL A 104 17.16 14.68 -11.54
N ALA A 105 16.39 15.78 -11.61
CA ALA A 105 16.49 16.71 -12.72
C ALA A 105 17.89 17.34 -12.81
N SER A 106 18.34 17.60 -14.03
CA SER A 106 19.62 18.25 -14.31
C SER A 106 19.71 19.65 -13.65
N PRO A 107 20.91 20.17 -13.37
CA PRO A 107 21.07 21.52 -12.85
C PRO A 107 20.39 22.59 -13.71
N GLU A 108 20.40 22.39 -15.03
CA GLU A 108 19.75 23.27 -16.01
C GLU A 108 18.22 23.24 -15.88
N GLU A 109 17.61 22.05 -15.77
CA GLU A 109 16.18 21.91 -15.52
C GLU A 109 15.76 22.52 -14.18
N GLN A 110 16.58 22.34 -13.14
CA GLN A 110 16.33 22.93 -11.83
C GLN A 110 16.42 24.47 -11.88
N ALA A 111 17.41 25.02 -12.58
CA ALA A 111 17.56 26.46 -12.76
C ALA A 111 16.37 27.05 -13.53
N LYS A 112 15.97 26.42 -14.63
CA LYS A 112 14.81 26.82 -15.44
C LYS A 112 13.50 26.73 -14.65
N TYR A 113 13.32 25.67 -13.86
CA TYR A 113 12.15 25.53 -12.98
C TYR A 113 12.11 26.66 -11.96
N LYS A 114 13.24 26.96 -11.30
CA LYS A 114 13.34 28.03 -10.31
C LYS A 114 13.08 29.41 -10.92
N GLU A 115 13.62 29.69 -12.10
CA GLU A 115 13.39 30.93 -12.84
C GLU A 115 11.91 31.11 -13.19
N THR A 116 11.25 30.04 -13.64
CA THR A 116 9.82 30.05 -13.98
C THR A 116 8.95 30.20 -12.72
N MET A 117 9.30 29.51 -11.63
CA MET A 117 8.51 29.50 -10.39
C MET A 117 8.67 30.76 -9.56
N ALA A 118 9.84 31.40 -9.52
CA ALA A 118 10.10 32.57 -8.67
C ALA A 118 9.05 33.71 -8.82
N PRO A 119 8.68 34.17 -10.03
CA PRO A 119 7.64 35.19 -10.17
C PRO A 119 6.25 34.67 -9.76
N LEU A 120 5.92 33.42 -10.10
CA LEU A 120 4.64 32.81 -9.75
C LEU A 120 4.49 32.67 -8.22
N GLU A 121 5.51 32.20 -7.51
CA GLU A 121 5.52 32.09 -6.06
C GLU A 121 5.39 33.45 -5.37
N ALA A 122 6.07 34.48 -5.89
CA ALA A 122 5.97 35.83 -5.37
C ALA A 122 4.54 36.38 -5.52
N GLU A 123 3.90 36.16 -6.67
CA GLU A 123 2.51 36.54 -6.91
C GLU A 123 1.54 35.75 -6.01
N MET A 124 1.68 34.43 -5.93
CA MET A 124 0.88 33.58 -5.03
C MET A 124 1.00 34.01 -3.57
N ARG A 125 2.21 34.39 -3.12
CA ARG A 125 2.43 34.88 -1.75
C ARG A 125 1.70 36.20 -1.50
N LYS A 126 1.73 37.13 -2.45
CA LYS A 126 0.98 38.40 -2.39
C LYS A 126 -0.53 38.13 -2.34
N LEU A 127 -1.04 37.30 -3.24
CA LEU A 127 -2.46 36.93 -3.30
C LEU A 127 -2.94 36.24 -2.02
N ARG A 128 -2.18 35.28 -1.49
CA ARG A 128 -2.49 34.61 -0.21
C ARG A 128 -2.47 35.58 0.97
N PHE A 129 -1.61 36.59 0.96
CA PHE A 129 -1.60 37.62 2.00
C PHE A 129 -2.81 38.55 1.87
N ALA A 130 -3.14 38.99 0.66
CA ALA A 130 -4.33 39.80 0.37
C ALA A 130 -5.63 39.08 0.79
N MET A 131 -5.72 37.77 0.52
CA MET A 131 -6.86 36.92 0.87
C MET A 131 -7.18 36.92 2.37
N ARG A 132 -6.21 37.17 3.25
CA ARG A 132 -6.43 37.22 4.72
C ARG A 132 -7.26 38.42 5.16
N ARG A 133 -7.33 39.48 4.36
CA ARG A 133 -8.02 40.74 4.69
C ARG A 133 -9.10 41.13 3.66
N ALA A 134 -9.33 40.28 2.65
CA ALA A 134 -10.25 40.53 1.54
C ALA A 134 -11.72 40.23 1.91
N SER A 135 -12.64 40.98 1.32
CA SER A 135 -14.08 40.67 1.31
C SER A 135 -14.40 39.41 0.49
N GLU A 136 -15.60 38.84 0.62
CA GLU A 136 -15.97 37.61 -0.10
C GLU A 136 -15.89 37.73 -1.64
N GLU A 137 -16.26 38.89 -2.20
CA GLU A 137 -16.16 39.12 -3.65
C GLU A 137 -14.69 39.20 -4.12
N GLU A 138 -13.82 39.84 -3.33
CA GLU A 138 -12.39 39.93 -3.59
C GLU A 138 -11.70 38.57 -3.44
N LYS A 139 -12.15 37.73 -2.49
CA LYS A 139 -11.69 36.34 -2.36
C LYS A 139 -12.01 35.55 -3.63
N GLY A 140 -13.20 35.70 -4.20
CA GLY A 140 -13.56 35.08 -5.48
C GLY A 140 -12.58 35.43 -6.60
N LYS A 141 -12.26 36.72 -6.76
CA LYS A 141 -11.29 37.20 -7.77
C LYS A 141 -9.87 36.68 -7.50
N ILE A 142 -9.45 36.65 -6.24
CA ILE A 142 -8.15 36.10 -5.84
C ILE A 142 -8.08 34.59 -6.14
N LEU A 143 -9.16 33.84 -5.92
CA LEU A 143 -9.23 32.42 -6.24
C LEU A 143 -9.10 32.17 -7.74
N THR A 144 -9.85 32.89 -8.58
CA THR A 144 -9.71 32.80 -10.05
C THR A 144 -8.29 33.12 -10.49
N ARG A 145 -7.66 34.15 -9.92
CA ARG A 145 -6.27 34.48 -10.26
C ARG A 145 -5.27 33.41 -9.81
N LEU A 146 -5.50 32.78 -8.65
CA LEU A 146 -4.69 31.65 -8.19
C LEU A 146 -4.86 30.44 -9.12
N GLU A 147 -6.05 30.19 -9.66
CA GLU A 147 -6.30 29.15 -10.68
C GLU A 147 -5.53 29.45 -11.97
N GLU A 148 -5.55 30.68 -12.48
CA GLU A 148 -4.77 31.07 -13.67
C GLU A 148 -3.24 30.92 -13.47
N ILE A 149 -2.75 31.16 -12.24
CA ILE A 149 -1.34 30.93 -11.90
C ILE A 149 -1.05 29.44 -11.85
N ASP A 150 -1.94 28.65 -11.22
CA ASP A 150 -1.83 27.20 -11.20
C ASP A 150 -1.80 26.61 -12.62
N GLU A 151 -2.51 27.25 -13.56
CA GLU A 151 -2.44 26.87 -14.97
C GLU A 151 -1.03 26.95 -15.57
N LYS A 152 -0.21 27.87 -15.07
CA LYS A 152 1.15 28.19 -15.55
C LYS A 152 2.25 27.50 -14.76
N ILE A 153 1.94 26.86 -13.63
CA ILE A 153 2.93 26.17 -12.81
C ILE A 153 3.49 24.99 -13.61
N PRO A 154 4.81 24.95 -13.90
CA PRO A 154 5.42 23.79 -14.51
C PRO A 154 5.38 22.60 -13.54
N SER A 155 5.41 21.38 -14.09
CA SER A 155 5.54 20.17 -13.25
C SER A 155 6.81 20.28 -12.39
N PRO A 156 6.75 19.91 -11.10
CA PRO A 156 7.93 19.93 -10.25
C PRO A 156 9.01 18.99 -10.82
N PRO A 157 10.30 19.33 -10.63
CA PRO A 157 11.40 18.46 -11.04
C PRO A 157 11.23 17.07 -10.43
N ALA A 158 11.55 16.03 -11.20
CA ALA A 158 11.50 14.66 -10.71
C ALA A 158 12.45 14.49 -9.52
N ALA A 159 11.95 13.85 -8.46
CA ALA A 159 12.71 13.58 -7.25
C ALA A 159 12.54 12.12 -6.82
N MET A 160 13.64 11.53 -6.33
CA MET A 160 13.63 10.27 -5.62
C MET A 160 13.43 10.53 -4.12
N TYR A 161 12.49 9.81 -3.53
CA TYR A 161 12.24 9.85 -2.10
C TYR A 161 13.02 8.73 -1.41
N ALA A 162 14.26 9.01 -1.03
CA ALA A 162 15.18 8.06 -0.39
C ALA A 162 15.38 8.39 1.10
N VAL A 163 16.22 7.60 1.77
CA VAL A 163 16.81 7.93 3.07
C VAL A 163 18.34 8.02 2.97
N ARG A 164 18.98 8.51 4.02
CA ARG A 164 20.43 8.45 4.21
C ARG A 164 20.77 8.34 5.70
N ASN A 165 21.97 7.87 6.01
CA ASN A 165 22.50 7.94 7.37
C ASN A 165 23.13 9.30 7.65
N GLU A 166 22.83 9.87 8.83
CA GLU A 166 23.49 11.05 9.39
C GLU A 166 24.04 10.71 10.78
N PRO A 167 25.28 10.18 10.88
CA PRO A 167 25.86 9.80 12.16
C PRO A 167 25.96 10.96 13.16
N LYS A 168 26.12 12.19 12.67
CA LYS A 168 26.16 13.41 13.50
C LYS A 168 24.80 13.77 14.13
N GLU A 169 23.71 13.32 13.51
CA GLU A 169 22.33 13.52 13.99
C GLU A 169 21.73 12.21 14.53
N MET A 170 22.59 11.29 14.98
CA MET A 170 22.19 10.00 15.52
C MET A 170 21.30 10.19 16.75
N THR A 171 20.15 9.52 16.74
CA THR A 171 19.22 9.54 17.87
C THR A 171 19.67 8.53 18.93
N ALA A 172 19.98 8.98 20.15
CA ALA A 172 20.24 8.07 21.25
C ALA A 172 18.96 7.31 21.63
N ILE A 173 19.02 5.97 21.63
CA ILE A 173 17.87 5.12 21.92
C ILE A 173 17.83 4.77 23.41
N HIS A 174 16.66 4.95 24.01
CA HIS A 174 16.41 4.66 25.42
C HIS A 174 15.15 3.80 25.54
N LEU A 175 15.09 2.96 26.58
CA LEU A 175 13.82 2.38 27.02
C LEU A 175 12.92 3.51 27.51
N LEU A 176 11.73 3.66 26.93
CA LEU A 176 10.81 4.73 27.33
C LEU A 176 9.75 4.19 28.29
N ALA A 177 9.65 4.78 29.48
CA ALA A 177 8.63 4.39 30.44
C ALA A 177 7.24 4.69 29.86
N ALA A 178 6.39 3.66 29.78
CA ALA A 178 5.07 3.73 29.13
C ALA A 178 5.10 4.29 27.69
N GLY A 179 6.24 4.20 26.99
CA GLY A 179 6.39 4.71 25.63
C GLY A 179 6.46 6.24 25.50
N ASP A 180 6.59 6.98 26.61
CA ASP A 180 6.70 8.44 26.63
C ASP A 180 8.15 8.89 26.37
N TYR A 181 8.36 9.63 25.27
CA TYR A 181 9.67 10.15 24.85
C TYR A 181 10.34 11.07 25.90
N ARG A 182 9.55 11.62 26.83
CA ARG A 182 10.06 12.46 27.93
C ARG A 182 10.66 11.63 29.07
N ASN A 183 10.20 10.40 29.26
CA ASN A 183 10.58 9.53 30.37
C ASN A 183 11.60 8.47 29.91
N LYS A 184 12.86 8.90 29.78
CA LYS A 184 13.97 8.07 29.28
C LYS A 184 14.56 7.21 30.40
N GLY A 185 14.56 5.90 30.20
CA GLY A 185 15.26 4.90 31.02
C GLY A 185 16.66 4.58 30.48
N ALA A 186 17.07 3.32 30.61
CA ALA A 186 18.38 2.86 30.17
C ALA A 186 18.60 3.07 28.66
N LYS A 187 19.84 3.43 28.29
CA LYS A 187 20.28 3.46 26.89
C LYS A 187 20.44 2.05 26.36
N VAL A 188 20.11 1.85 25.09
CA VAL A 188 20.32 0.59 24.37
C VAL A 188 20.93 0.86 23.00
N GLY A 189 21.72 -0.08 22.53
CA GLY A 189 22.27 -0.22 21.19
C GLY A 189 21.32 -0.95 20.26
N MET A 190 21.87 -1.72 19.33
CA MET A 190 21.12 -2.45 18.30
C MET A 190 21.23 -3.95 18.52
N ARG A 191 20.11 -4.65 18.39
CA ARG A 191 20.08 -6.12 18.40
C ARG A 191 18.77 -6.55 17.75
N PRO A 192 18.76 -7.63 16.95
CA PRO A 192 17.49 -8.20 16.53
C PRO A 192 16.66 -8.68 17.74
N PRO A 193 15.36 -8.97 17.57
CA PRO A 193 14.53 -9.44 18.68
C PRO A 193 15.10 -10.68 19.35
N GLY A 194 15.37 -10.61 20.66
CA GLY A 194 16.06 -11.66 21.41
C GLY A 194 15.39 -13.04 21.36
N VAL A 195 14.06 -13.07 21.18
CA VAL A 195 13.29 -14.32 21.02
C VAL A 195 13.70 -15.16 19.79
N LEU A 196 14.38 -14.55 18.82
CA LEU A 196 14.86 -15.20 17.58
C LEU A 196 16.38 -15.40 17.57
N LEU A 197 17.05 -15.17 18.70
CA LEU A 197 18.50 -15.18 18.79
C LEU A 197 18.98 -16.16 19.87
N PRO A 198 20.18 -16.73 19.69
CA PRO A 198 20.94 -17.27 20.81
C PRO A 198 21.12 -16.22 21.91
N GLU A 199 21.10 -16.64 23.16
CA GLU A 199 21.15 -15.76 24.34
C GLU A 199 22.41 -14.90 24.32
N GLU A 200 23.52 -15.47 23.86
CA GLU A 200 24.88 -14.90 23.80
C GLU A 200 25.07 -13.85 22.69
N THR A 201 24.07 -13.67 21.81
CA THR A 201 24.20 -12.70 20.70
C THR A 201 24.41 -11.29 21.26
N PRO A 202 25.55 -10.63 20.96
CA PRO A 202 25.87 -9.34 21.58
C PRO A 202 24.97 -8.22 21.05
N GLU A 203 24.82 -7.19 21.88
CA GLU A 203 24.26 -5.91 21.48
C GLU A 203 25.33 -5.09 20.73
N LEU A 204 24.95 -4.51 19.60
CA LEU A 204 25.82 -3.68 18.77
C LEU A 204 25.74 -2.21 19.17
N PRO A 205 26.85 -1.45 19.14
CA PRO A 205 26.84 0.00 19.33
C PRO A 205 26.00 0.73 18.28
N LEU A 206 25.35 1.85 18.62
CA LEU A 206 24.52 2.63 17.68
C LEU A 206 25.34 3.27 16.54
N ASP A 207 26.64 3.47 16.72
CA ASP A 207 27.58 4.02 15.74
C ASP A 207 28.18 2.97 14.79
N THR A 208 27.71 1.72 14.87
CA THR A 208 28.10 0.66 13.93
C THR A 208 27.85 1.10 12.48
N GLU A 209 28.82 0.85 11.59
CA GLU A 209 28.68 1.14 10.17
C GLU A 209 27.59 0.27 9.51
N LYS A 210 26.81 0.91 8.62
CA LYS A 210 25.75 0.28 7.83
C LYS A 210 24.75 -0.54 8.67
N PRO A 211 24.10 0.08 9.66
CA PRO A 211 23.24 -0.63 10.59
C PRO A 211 22.06 -1.32 9.89
N ARG A 212 21.40 -0.68 8.92
CA ARG A 212 20.26 -1.31 8.23
C ARG A 212 20.70 -2.47 7.34
N GLN A 213 21.90 -2.41 6.76
CA GLN A 213 22.46 -3.52 5.99
C GLN A 213 22.66 -4.74 6.89
N ARG A 214 23.22 -4.56 8.10
CA ARG A 214 23.37 -5.64 9.09
C ARG A 214 22.03 -6.25 9.50
N LEU A 215 21.02 -5.40 9.74
CA LEU A 215 19.66 -5.87 10.03
C LEU A 215 19.10 -6.68 8.87
N ALA A 216 19.27 -6.20 7.64
CA ALA A 216 18.78 -6.87 6.45
C ALA A 216 19.47 -8.23 6.21
N GLU A 217 20.78 -8.32 6.44
CA GLU A 217 21.53 -9.56 6.41
C GLU A 217 20.97 -10.58 7.40
N TRP A 218 20.68 -10.17 8.65
CA TRP A 218 20.04 -11.04 9.64
C TRP A 218 18.60 -11.43 9.29
N ILE A 219 17.79 -10.49 8.76
CA ILE A 219 16.41 -10.79 8.32
C ILE A 219 16.44 -11.84 7.22
N THR A 220 17.38 -11.74 6.28
CA THR A 220 17.42 -12.59 5.09
C THR A 220 18.30 -13.83 5.22
N ASP A 221 18.88 -14.04 6.40
CA ASP A 221 19.63 -15.25 6.72
C ASP A 221 18.70 -16.48 6.62
N PRO A 222 19.06 -17.54 5.88
CA PRO A 222 18.27 -18.77 5.82
C PRO A 222 17.98 -19.42 7.18
N ALA A 223 18.78 -19.15 8.21
CA ALA A 223 18.54 -19.59 9.58
C ALA A 223 17.41 -18.81 10.26
N ASN A 224 17.01 -17.65 9.74
CA ASN A 224 15.83 -16.93 10.18
C ASN A 224 14.57 -17.50 9.48
N PRO A 225 13.69 -18.23 10.20
CA PRO A 225 12.59 -18.93 9.57
C PRO A 225 11.41 -18.02 9.21
N LEU A 226 11.35 -16.79 9.75
CA LEU A 226 10.14 -15.97 9.67
C LEU A 226 9.90 -15.34 8.28
N PRO A 227 10.86 -14.66 7.63
CA PRO A 227 10.56 -13.93 6.40
C PRO A 227 10.09 -14.82 5.24
N SER A 228 10.65 -16.03 5.12
CA SER A 228 10.20 -17.01 4.13
C SER A 228 8.77 -17.48 4.43
N ARG A 229 8.47 -17.85 5.69
CA ARG A 229 7.12 -18.24 6.14
C ARG A 229 6.10 -17.13 5.92
N VAL A 230 6.44 -15.89 6.28
CA VAL A 230 5.58 -14.71 6.10
C VAL A 230 5.26 -14.50 4.63
N MET A 231 6.28 -14.52 3.75
CA MET A 231 6.06 -14.30 2.32
C MET A 231 5.27 -15.44 1.66
N VAL A 232 5.61 -16.70 1.96
CA VAL A 232 4.87 -17.88 1.49
C VAL A 232 3.41 -17.81 1.93
N ASN A 233 3.16 -17.46 3.19
CA ASN A 233 1.81 -17.36 3.73
C ASN A 233 0.98 -16.27 3.02
N ARG A 234 1.59 -15.14 2.67
CA ARG A 234 0.93 -14.09 1.86
C ARG A 234 0.64 -14.57 0.45
N ILE A 235 1.64 -15.15 -0.23
CA ILE A 235 1.47 -15.70 -1.59
C ILE A 235 0.34 -16.74 -1.61
N TRP A 236 0.32 -17.63 -0.62
CA TRP A 236 -0.75 -18.59 -0.43
C TRP A 236 -2.10 -17.89 -0.27
N GLY A 237 -2.19 -16.90 0.63
CA GLY A 237 -3.41 -16.13 0.84
C GLY A 237 -3.96 -15.46 -0.43
N TYR A 238 -3.08 -14.92 -1.28
CA TYR A 238 -3.49 -14.33 -2.57
C TYR A 238 -4.08 -15.35 -3.54
N HIS A 239 -3.52 -16.56 -3.60
CA HIS A 239 -3.98 -17.62 -4.50
C HIS A 239 -5.23 -18.34 -4.00
N PHE A 240 -5.28 -18.66 -2.70
CA PHE A 240 -6.32 -19.47 -2.11
C PHE A 240 -7.40 -18.66 -1.37
N GLY A 241 -7.32 -17.33 -1.36
CA GLY A 241 -8.27 -16.42 -0.69
C GLY A 241 -8.16 -16.40 0.85
N ARG A 242 -7.47 -17.37 1.45
CA ARG A 242 -7.18 -17.45 2.89
C ARG A 242 -5.75 -17.94 3.07
N ALA A 243 -4.99 -17.22 3.89
CA ALA A 243 -3.63 -17.60 4.26
C ALA A 243 -3.62 -18.80 5.23
N ILE A 244 -2.52 -19.56 5.26
CA ILE A 244 -2.35 -20.72 6.16
C ILE A 244 -2.39 -20.25 7.62
N VAL A 245 -1.62 -19.21 7.93
CA VAL A 245 -1.75 -18.38 9.13
C VAL A 245 -2.71 -17.25 8.76
N GLY A 246 -3.94 -17.29 9.30
CA GLY A 246 -5.02 -16.36 8.92
C GLY A 246 -4.78 -14.88 9.26
N THR A 247 -3.70 -14.60 10.00
CA THR A 247 -3.17 -13.28 10.39
C THR A 247 -1.80 -13.05 9.74
N PRO A 248 -1.73 -12.54 8.48
CA PRO A 248 -0.47 -12.56 7.72
C PRO A 248 0.69 -11.72 8.29
N ASN A 249 0.42 -10.79 9.21
CA ASN A 249 1.42 -9.97 9.89
C ASN A 249 1.63 -10.35 11.37
N ASP A 250 0.96 -11.42 11.85
CA ASP A 250 1.07 -11.87 13.23
C ASP A 250 1.12 -13.40 13.29
N PHE A 251 2.33 -13.91 13.50
CA PHE A 251 2.68 -15.33 13.71
C PHE A 251 2.91 -15.61 15.20
N GLY A 252 2.74 -14.61 16.08
CA GLY A 252 2.86 -14.73 17.52
C GLY A 252 1.64 -15.39 18.16
N LYS A 253 1.58 -15.35 19.49
CA LYS A 253 0.50 -15.95 20.28
C LYS A 253 -0.85 -15.27 20.09
N MET A 254 -0.85 -14.00 19.66
CA MET A 254 -2.07 -13.26 19.30
C MET A 254 -2.55 -13.56 17.88
N GLY A 255 -1.67 -14.08 17.04
CA GLY A 255 -1.97 -14.58 15.71
C GLY A 255 -2.79 -15.87 15.72
N LEU A 256 -3.38 -16.19 14.57
CA LEU A 256 -4.04 -17.48 14.36
C LEU A 256 -3.01 -18.57 14.10
N LYS A 257 -3.19 -19.74 14.73
CA LYS A 257 -2.37 -20.91 14.42
C LYS A 257 -2.48 -21.30 12.94
N PRO A 258 -1.39 -21.80 12.31
CA PRO A 258 -1.45 -22.28 10.94
C PRO A 258 -2.44 -23.44 10.81
N SER A 259 -3.29 -23.40 9.78
CA SER A 259 -4.18 -24.54 9.48
C SER A 259 -3.41 -25.78 9.02
N HIS A 260 -2.25 -25.59 8.39
CA HIS A 260 -1.39 -26.65 7.87
C HIS A 260 0.09 -26.32 8.20
N PRO A 261 0.54 -26.56 9.44
CA PRO A 261 1.88 -26.16 9.89
C PRO A 261 3.00 -26.82 9.07
N GLU A 262 2.92 -28.14 8.84
CA GLU A 262 3.93 -28.87 8.08
C GLU A 262 4.05 -28.38 6.64
N LEU A 263 2.91 -28.02 6.01
CA LEU A 263 2.89 -27.48 4.66
C LEU A 263 3.53 -26.10 4.58
N LEU A 264 3.25 -25.23 5.56
CA LEU A 264 3.87 -23.90 5.63
C LEU A 264 5.39 -24.02 5.75
N ASP A 265 5.87 -24.91 6.62
CA ASP A 265 7.29 -25.12 6.84
C ASP A 265 7.97 -25.71 5.60
N TRP A 266 7.34 -26.68 4.96
CA TRP A 266 7.82 -27.26 3.71
C TRP A 266 7.90 -26.21 2.59
N LEU A 267 6.85 -25.41 2.38
CA LEU A 267 6.83 -24.36 1.36
C LEU A 267 7.88 -23.27 1.64
N ALA A 268 8.08 -22.88 2.90
CA ALA A 268 9.09 -21.90 3.29
C ALA A 268 10.51 -22.40 2.98
N ASN A 269 10.80 -23.68 3.27
CA ASN A 269 12.08 -24.29 2.96
C ASN A 269 12.31 -24.45 1.45
N GLU A 270 11.30 -24.89 0.70
CA GLU A 270 11.39 -24.97 -0.76
C GLU A 270 11.54 -23.59 -1.42
N TYR A 271 10.94 -22.54 -0.83
CA TYR A 271 11.12 -21.18 -1.29
C TYR A 271 12.56 -20.68 -1.10
N ILE A 272 13.17 -20.95 0.06
CA ILE A 272 14.59 -20.65 0.32
C ILE A 272 15.49 -21.43 -0.65
N LYS A 273 15.26 -22.75 -0.78
CA LYS A 273 16.01 -23.65 -1.67
C LYS A 273 15.90 -23.24 -3.14
N GLY A 274 14.75 -22.70 -3.55
CA GLY A 274 14.53 -22.11 -4.87
C GLY A 274 15.19 -20.74 -5.08
N GLY A 275 16.03 -20.29 -4.14
CA GLY A 275 16.73 -19.01 -4.20
C GLY A 275 15.79 -17.82 -4.03
N TRP A 276 14.75 -17.96 -3.19
CA TRP A 276 13.79 -16.89 -2.88
C TRP A 276 13.06 -16.33 -4.11
N GLN A 277 12.94 -17.11 -5.19
CA GLN A 277 12.25 -16.69 -6.41
C GLN A 277 10.74 -16.93 -6.29
N MET A 278 9.94 -15.89 -6.54
CA MET A 278 8.48 -15.98 -6.40
C MET A 278 7.83 -16.78 -7.52
N LYS A 279 8.30 -16.63 -8.78
CA LYS A 279 7.70 -17.30 -9.94
C LYS A 279 7.65 -18.84 -9.81
N PRO A 280 8.73 -19.55 -9.42
CA PRO A 280 8.67 -21.00 -9.19
C PRO A 280 7.65 -21.39 -8.11
N LEU A 281 7.59 -20.65 -7.00
CA LEU A 281 6.61 -20.89 -5.93
C LEU A 281 5.17 -20.69 -6.44
N HIS A 282 4.89 -19.60 -7.15
CA HIS A 282 3.58 -19.39 -7.78
C HIS A 282 3.20 -20.54 -8.71
N ARG A 283 4.12 -21.00 -9.56
CA ARG A 283 3.88 -22.12 -10.48
C ARG A 283 3.55 -23.40 -9.70
N MET A 284 4.31 -23.71 -8.64
CA MET A 284 4.07 -24.88 -7.80
C MET A 284 2.66 -24.84 -7.20
N LEU A 285 2.25 -23.69 -6.64
CA LEU A 285 0.91 -23.54 -6.07
C LEU A 285 -0.19 -23.66 -7.14
N MET A 286 -0.06 -22.94 -8.26
CA MET A 286 -1.09 -22.88 -9.31
C MET A 286 -1.24 -24.20 -10.10
N THR A 287 -0.23 -25.07 -10.08
CA THR A 287 -0.28 -26.39 -10.74
C THR A 287 -0.65 -27.53 -9.78
N SER A 288 -0.77 -27.25 -8.48
CA SER A 288 -1.22 -28.23 -7.48
C SER A 288 -2.62 -28.77 -7.78
N SER A 289 -2.94 -29.97 -7.27
CA SER A 289 -4.32 -30.47 -7.26
C SER A 289 -5.22 -29.56 -6.43
N THR A 290 -4.72 -29.04 -5.31
CA THR A 290 -5.44 -28.15 -4.40
C THR A 290 -5.95 -26.89 -5.07
N TYR A 291 -5.11 -26.22 -5.88
CA TYR A 291 -5.50 -25.00 -6.60
C TYR A 291 -6.49 -25.28 -7.74
N ARG A 292 -6.37 -26.45 -8.38
CA ARG A 292 -7.22 -26.86 -9.52
C ARG A 292 -8.59 -27.43 -9.09
N GLN A 293 -8.91 -27.44 -7.80
CA GLN A 293 -10.21 -27.88 -7.31
C GLN A 293 -11.35 -27.00 -7.85
N SER A 294 -12.54 -27.58 -7.97
CA SER A 294 -13.75 -26.82 -8.29
C SER A 294 -14.25 -26.06 -7.06
N SER A 295 -14.81 -24.86 -7.26
CA SER A 295 -15.54 -24.13 -6.20
C SER A 295 -16.99 -24.63 -6.00
N ARG A 296 -17.47 -25.55 -6.84
CA ARG A 296 -18.87 -26.03 -6.85
C ARG A 296 -19.12 -27.28 -5.99
N SER A 297 -18.23 -27.58 -5.04
CA SER A 297 -18.40 -28.71 -4.11
C SER A 297 -19.16 -28.28 -2.85
N ALA A 298 -19.90 -29.22 -2.26
CA ALA A 298 -20.57 -29.09 -0.96
C ALA A 298 -20.10 -30.15 0.07
N VAL A 299 -19.15 -31.03 -0.31
CA VAL A 299 -18.78 -32.24 0.46
C VAL A 299 -18.34 -31.95 1.91
N GLY A 300 -17.66 -30.81 2.14
CA GLY A 300 -17.17 -30.43 3.47
C GLY A 300 -17.96 -29.32 4.16
N ALA A 301 -19.10 -28.89 3.60
CA ALA A 301 -19.78 -27.66 4.06
C ALA A 301 -20.24 -27.73 5.52
N GLU A 302 -20.65 -28.89 6.00
CA GLU A 302 -21.11 -29.08 7.38
C GLU A 302 -19.95 -29.15 8.39
N LYS A 303 -18.84 -29.80 8.02
CA LYS A 303 -17.70 -30.04 8.92
C LYS A 303 -16.69 -28.89 8.94
N ASP A 304 -16.55 -28.19 7.83
CA ASP A 304 -15.62 -27.07 7.65
C ASP A 304 -16.28 -25.99 6.77
N PRO A 305 -17.28 -25.26 7.31
CA PRO A 305 -18.03 -24.25 6.56
C PRO A 305 -17.15 -23.09 6.06
N GLU A 306 -16.05 -22.81 6.77
CA GLU A 306 -15.07 -21.78 6.39
C GLU A 306 -14.05 -22.26 5.33
N ASN A 307 -14.11 -23.53 4.94
CA ASN A 307 -13.16 -24.16 4.00
C ASN A 307 -11.69 -23.99 4.41
N LYS A 308 -11.40 -24.08 5.71
CA LYS A 308 -10.04 -24.01 6.28
C LYS A 308 -9.15 -25.16 5.81
N LEU A 309 -9.74 -26.33 5.59
CA LEU A 309 -9.08 -27.56 5.13
C LEU A 309 -9.07 -27.71 3.61
N LEU A 310 -9.55 -26.70 2.88
CA LEU A 310 -9.45 -26.60 1.42
C LEU A 310 -10.04 -27.79 0.66
N TRP A 311 -11.21 -28.27 1.08
CA TRP A 311 -11.98 -29.32 0.39
C TRP A 311 -12.66 -28.83 -0.90
N LYS A 312 -12.50 -27.54 -1.23
CA LYS A 312 -12.85 -26.92 -2.51
C LYS A 312 -12.00 -25.68 -2.77
N MET A 313 -12.03 -25.15 -3.99
CA MET A 313 -11.41 -23.84 -4.27
C MET A 313 -12.26 -22.70 -3.73
N ASN A 314 -11.64 -21.77 -2.99
CA ASN A 314 -12.32 -20.58 -2.47
C ASN A 314 -12.70 -19.62 -3.60
N ARG A 315 -13.92 -19.08 -3.53
CA ARG A 315 -14.30 -17.94 -4.35
C ARG A 315 -13.68 -16.70 -3.73
N ARG A 316 -12.93 -15.94 -4.53
CA ARG A 316 -12.34 -14.67 -4.11
C ARG A 316 -13.17 -13.52 -4.69
N ARG A 317 -13.51 -12.53 -3.86
CA ARG A 317 -14.05 -11.26 -4.35
C ARG A 317 -12.93 -10.42 -4.95
N LEU A 318 -13.25 -9.72 -6.03
CA LEU A 318 -12.33 -8.76 -6.64
C LEU A 318 -12.15 -7.57 -5.69
N ALA A 319 -10.92 -7.06 -5.60
CA ALA A 319 -10.61 -5.84 -4.87
C ALA A 319 -11.13 -4.61 -5.63
N ALA A 320 -11.30 -3.48 -4.95
CA ALA A 320 -11.74 -2.21 -5.53
C ALA A 320 -11.07 -1.87 -6.88
N GLU A 321 -9.74 -1.95 -6.93
CA GLU A 321 -8.93 -1.64 -8.11
C GLU A 321 -9.16 -2.66 -9.22
N GLU A 322 -9.33 -3.94 -8.88
CA GLU A 322 -9.65 -5.00 -9.86
C GLU A 322 -11.04 -4.78 -10.45
N ILE A 323 -12.03 -4.37 -9.65
CA ILE A 323 -13.39 -4.06 -10.12
C ILE A 323 -13.35 -2.87 -11.09
N ARG A 324 -12.76 -1.74 -10.66
CA ARG A 324 -12.65 -0.54 -11.51
C ARG A 324 -11.89 -0.81 -12.80
N ASP A 325 -10.72 -1.44 -12.71
CA ASP A 325 -9.89 -1.74 -13.89
C ASP A 325 -10.60 -2.72 -14.85
N THR A 326 -11.37 -3.68 -14.32
CA THR A 326 -12.19 -4.59 -15.15
C THR A 326 -13.29 -3.85 -15.88
N MET A 327 -14.00 -2.94 -15.21
CA MET A 327 -15.05 -2.13 -15.84
C MET A 327 -14.49 -1.25 -16.96
N LEU A 328 -13.32 -0.65 -16.74
CA LEU A 328 -12.59 0.10 -17.77
C LEU A 328 -12.17 -0.79 -18.94
N ALA A 329 -11.66 -2.00 -18.65
CA ALA A 329 -11.20 -2.92 -19.69
C ALA A 329 -12.36 -3.44 -20.55
N VAL A 330 -13.48 -3.81 -19.92
CA VAL A 330 -14.68 -4.34 -20.60
C VAL A 330 -15.38 -3.25 -21.42
N SER A 331 -15.48 -2.02 -20.90
CA SER A 331 -16.03 -0.88 -21.63
C SER A 331 -15.13 -0.39 -22.78
N GLY A 332 -13.86 -0.80 -22.82
CA GLY A 332 -12.89 -0.37 -23.84
C GLY A 332 -12.27 1.00 -23.57
N ARG A 333 -12.42 1.51 -22.34
CA ARG A 333 -11.88 2.81 -21.90
C ARG A 333 -10.50 2.71 -21.26
N LEU A 334 -10.08 1.53 -20.81
CA LEU A 334 -8.82 1.36 -20.08
C LEU A 334 -7.63 1.93 -20.87
N ASN A 335 -6.95 2.91 -20.28
CA ASN A 335 -5.66 3.39 -20.75
C ASN A 335 -4.54 2.51 -20.16
N PRO A 336 -3.80 1.73 -20.99
CA PRO A 336 -2.79 0.79 -20.51
C PRO A 336 -1.43 1.46 -20.20
N LYS A 337 -1.31 2.79 -20.33
CA LYS A 337 -0.06 3.53 -20.11
C LYS A 337 0.51 3.25 -18.72
N ALA A 338 1.75 2.76 -18.72
CA ALA A 338 2.52 2.44 -17.52
C ALA A 338 3.52 3.55 -17.18
N GLY A 339 3.78 3.75 -15.90
CA GLY A 339 4.74 4.75 -15.39
C GLY A 339 4.26 6.20 -15.49
N GLY A 340 5.13 7.16 -15.19
CA GLY A 340 4.76 8.58 -15.15
C GLY A 340 4.02 8.99 -13.87
N PRO A 341 3.60 10.27 -13.78
CA PRO A 341 3.03 10.84 -12.56
C PRO A 341 1.67 10.21 -12.21
N SER A 342 1.32 10.30 -10.93
CA SER A 342 -0.01 9.95 -10.44
C SER A 342 -1.08 10.86 -11.05
N VAL A 343 -2.27 10.31 -11.27
CA VAL A 343 -3.42 11.00 -11.87
C VAL A 343 -4.40 11.42 -10.79
N MET A 344 -4.80 12.69 -10.81
CA MET A 344 -5.90 13.23 -10.01
C MET A 344 -7.15 13.25 -10.87
N ILE A 345 -8.13 12.41 -10.56
CA ILE A 345 -9.44 12.42 -11.22
C ILE A 345 -10.38 13.43 -10.58
N LYS A 346 -11.41 13.83 -11.33
CA LYS A 346 -12.49 14.64 -10.78
C LYS A 346 -13.23 13.79 -9.72
N ILE A 347 -13.45 14.38 -8.56
CA ILE A 347 -14.27 13.84 -7.47
C ILE A 347 -15.32 14.87 -7.08
N ASP A 348 -16.23 14.49 -6.16
CA ASP A 348 -17.24 15.41 -5.62
C ASP A 348 -16.59 16.64 -4.98
N GLU A 349 -17.19 17.82 -5.19
CA GLU A 349 -16.68 19.09 -4.67
C GLU A 349 -16.73 19.16 -3.14
N GLU A 350 -17.72 18.52 -2.50
CA GLU A 350 -17.81 18.47 -1.04
C GLU A 350 -16.62 17.71 -0.43
N LEU A 351 -16.21 16.60 -1.06
CA LEU A 351 -15.02 15.85 -0.63
C LEU A 351 -13.73 16.66 -0.77
N ILE A 352 -13.68 17.58 -1.73
CA ILE A 352 -12.54 18.49 -1.90
C ILE A 352 -12.56 19.52 -0.76
N LYS A 353 -13.72 20.10 -0.43
CA LYS A 353 -13.87 21.11 0.64
C LYS A 353 -13.46 20.57 2.02
N ASP A 354 -13.69 19.29 2.29
CA ASP A 354 -13.29 18.63 3.54
C ASP A 354 -11.77 18.43 3.70
N LEU A 355 -11.00 18.63 2.62
CA LEU A 355 -9.55 18.57 2.72
C LEU A 355 -9.01 19.74 3.53
N LYS A 356 -7.99 19.49 4.37
CA LYS A 356 -7.26 20.56 5.08
C LYS A 356 -6.66 21.61 4.12
N ARG A 357 -6.37 21.23 2.88
CA ARG A 357 -5.84 22.08 1.81
C ARG A 357 -6.53 21.72 0.49
N PRO A 358 -7.78 22.18 0.27
CA PRO A 358 -8.57 21.85 -0.93
C PRO A 358 -7.87 22.25 -2.22
N GLN A 359 -7.12 23.37 -2.20
CA GLN A 359 -6.36 23.91 -3.32
C GLN A 359 -5.24 23.00 -3.85
N TYR A 360 -4.94 21.90 -3.17
CA TYR A 360 -3.96 20.91 -3.65
C TYR A 360 -4.61 19.71 -4.35
N TRP A 361 -5.93 19.70 -4.54
CA TRP A 361 -6.60 18.75 -5.39
C TRP A 361 -6.83 19.37 -6.77
N VAL A 362 -5.85 19.21 -7.66
CA VAL A 362 -5.92 19.74 -9.03
C VAL A 362 -6.15 18.57 -9.97
N THR A 363 -7.32 18.53 -10.60
CA THR A 363 -7.66 17.46 -11.55
C THR A 363 -6.68 17.48 -12.72
N THR A 364 -6.12 16.32 -13.08
CA THR A 364 -5.22 16.18 -14.22
C THR A 364 -5.92 16.68 -15.49
N ARG A 365 -5.30 17.61 -16.22
CA ARG A 365 -5.94 18.27 -17.38
C ARG A 365 -6.23 17.32 -18.52
N ASP A 366 -5.26 16.44 -18.84
CA ASP A 366 -5.41 15.44 -19.88
C ASP A 366 -6.42 14.38 -19.44
N ARG A 367 -7.62 14.43 -20.04
CA ARG A 367 -8.71 13.49 -19.78
C ARG A 367 -8.38 12.07 -20.19
N SER A 368 -7.47 11.85 -21.14
CA SER A 368 -7.08 10.50 -21.56
C SER A 368 -6.35 9.73 -20.46
N GLU A 369 -5.77 10.43 -19.48
CA GLU A 369 -5.08 9.83 -18.33
C GLU A 369 -6.06 9.34 -17.24
N HIS A 370 -7.33 9.78 -17.24
CA HIS A 370 -8.29 9.50 -16.15
C HIS A 370 -8.70 8.02 -16.09
N ASP A 371 -8.61 7.32 -17.22
CA ASP A 371 -8.95 5.90 -17.35
C ASP A 371 -7.74 4.97 -17.24
N ARG A 372 -6.64 5.47 -16.66
CA ARG A 372 -5.51 4.61 -16.33
C ARG A 372 -5.89 3.61 -15.24
N ARG A 373 -5.11 2.52 -15.19
CA ARG A 373 -5.19 1.54 -14.10
C ARG A 373 -5.20 2.24 -12.75
N THR A 374 -6.01 1.74 -11.84
CA THR A 374 -6.30 2.39 -10.56
C THR A 374 -5.05 2.62 -9.70
N ILE A 375 -4.02 1.80 -9.89
CA ILE A 375 -2.70 1.95 -9.25
C ILE A 375 -1.98 3.28 -9.60
N TYR A 376 -2.36 3.93 -10.69
CA TYR A 376 -1.81 5.23 -11.10
C TYR A 376 -2.62 6.42 -10.57
N LEU A 377 -3.77 6.19 -9.93
CA LEU A 377 -4.50 7.27 -9.29
C LEU A 377 -3.75 7.75 -8.04
N ILE A 378 -3.83 9.04 -7.75
CA ILE A 378 -3.30 9.55 -6.50
C ILE A 378 -4.13 9.02 -5.32
N TYR A 379 -3.44 8.61 -4.26
CA TYR A 379 -4.04 8.36 -2.96
C TYR A 379 -3.51 9.41 -1.98
N LYS A 380 -4.41 10.16 -1.34
CA LYS A 380 -4.06 11.06 -0.24
C LYS A 380 -4.44 10.39 1.07
N ARG A 381 -3.61 10.55 2.10
CA ARG A 381 -3.82 9.87 3.40
C ARG A 381 -5.16 10.16 4.08
N ASN A 382 -5.76 11.31 3.78
CA ASN A 382 -7.02 11.78 4.34
C ASN A 382 -8.15 11.79 3.32
N LEU A 383 -7.97 11.15 2.16
CA LEU A 383 -8.98 11.07 1.12
C LEU A 383 -8.81 9.78 0.33
N ILE A 384 -9.73 8.85 0.57
CA ILE A 384 -9.89 7.63 -0.22
C ILE A 384 -10.94 7.93 -1.29
N MET A 385 -10.71 7.43 -2.50
CA MET A 385 -11.69 7.55 -3.59
C MET A 385 -13.01 6.87 -3.18
N PRO A 386 -14.18 7.53 -3.32
CA PRO A 386 -15.46 6.98 -2.88
C PRO A 386 -15.75 5.59 -3.42
N PHE A 387 -15.55 5.39 -4.74
CA PHE A 387 -15.70 4.07 -5.37
C PHE A 387 -14.82 3.02 -4.68
N ASN A 388 -13.55 3.35 -4.44
CA ASN A 388 -12.62 2.41 -3.83
C ASN A 388 -13.00 2.10 -2.37
N GLN A 389 -13.47 3.10 -1.63
CA GLN A 389 -13.93 2.94 -0.25
C GLN A 389 -15.14 1.99 -0.16
N VAL A 390 -16.10 2.08 -1.09
CA VAL A 390 -17.26 1.19 -1.14
C VAL A 390 -16.87 -0.28 -1.33
N PHE A 391 -15.77 -0.56 -2.02
CA PHE A 391 -15.25 -1.92 -2.27
C PHE A 391 -14.04 -2.27 -1.41
N ASP A 392 -14.08 -1.85 -0.13
CA ASP A 392 -13.13 -2.26 0.91
C ASP A 392 -11.65 -1.97 0.55
N ALA A 393 -11.37 -0.87 -0.15
CA ALA A 393 -9.99 -0.42 -0.33
C ALA A 393 -9.33 -0.17 1.04
N PRO A 394 -8.05 -0.56 1.21
CA PRO A 394 -7.37 -0.42 2.48
C PRO A 394 -7.30 1.04 2.88
N ASP A 395 -7.31 1.28 4.20
CA ASP A 395 -7.04 2.61 4.71
C ASP A 395 -5.61 3.07 4.32
N THR A 396 -5.41 4.38 4.30
CA THR A 396 -4.14 5.00 3.86
C THR A 396 -3.28 5.46 5.04
N LEU A 397 -3.57 4.98 6.26
CA LEU A 397 -2.91 5.36 7.50
C LEU A 397 -2.08 4.22 8.09
N LEU A 398 -2.55 2.98 7.95
CA LEU A 398 -1.99 1.78 8.51
C LEU A 398 -1.61 0.78 7.41
N SER A 399 -0.67 -0.11 7.72
CA SER A 399 -0.32 -1.21 6.83
C SER A 399 -1.45 -2.25 6.80
N CYS A 400 -1.94 -2.58 5.61
CA CYS A 400 -2.96 -3.61 5.41
C CYS A 400 -2.34 -4.96 5.00
N ALA A 401 -2.34 -5.94 5.92
CA ALA A 401 -1.82 -7.29 5.67
C ALA A 401 -2.79 -8.17 4.87
N ARG A 402 -4.10 -7.91 5.05
CA ARG A 402 -5.22 -8.61 4.44
C ARG A 402 -6.37 -7.62 4.35
N ARG A 403 -6.98 -7.51 3.17
CA ARG A 403 -8.16 -6.68 2.99
C ARG A 403 -9.38 -7.39 3.56
N ASP A 404 -10.21 -6.65 4.26
CA ASP A 404 -11.52 -7.15 4.66
C ASP A 404 -12.44 -7.26 3.43
N GLN A 405 -13.44 -8.11 3.54
CA GLN A 405 -14.44 -8.30 2.49
C GLN A 405 -15.81 -8.17 3.13
N SER A 406 -16.50 -7.10 2.79
CA SER A 406 -17.82 -6.81 3.33
C SER A 406 -18.91 -7.10 2.29
N THR A 407 -20.08 -7.54 2.75
CA THR A 407 -21.28 -7.70 1.91
C THR A 407 -22.32 -6.70 2.37
N HIS A 408 -22.33 -5.51 1.81
CA HIS A 408 -23.29 -4.47 2.16
C HIS A 408 -24.00 -3.90 0.93
N ALA A 409 -25.25 -3.47 1.12
CA ALA A 409 -26.10 -2.94 0.05
C ALA A 409 -25.46 -1.78 -0.76
N PRO A 410 -24.69 -0.85 -0.17
CA PRO A 410 -24.03 0.20 -0.94
C PRO A 410 -23.12 -0.29 -2.08
N GLN A 411 -22.51 -1.47 -1.99
CA GLN A 411 -21.70 -2.01 -3.09
C GLN A 411 -22.54 -2.28 -4.34
N ALA A 412 -23.72 -2.89 -4.17
CA ALA A 412 -24.61 -3.16 -5.28
C ALA A 412 -25.19 -1.85 -5.85
N LEU A 413 -25.54 -0.91 -4.97
CA LEU A 413 -26.06 0.40 -5.39
C LEU A 413 -25.02 1.22 -6.15
N GLU A 414 -23.73 1.16 -5.79
CA GLU A 414 -22.65 1.83 -6.52
C GLU A 414 -22.48 1.24 -7.93
N LEU A 415 -22.62 -0.08 -8.10
CA LEU A 415 -22.55 -0.70 -9.44
C LEU A 415 -23.78 -0.38 -10.31
N LEU A 416 -24.95 -0.15 -9.71
CA LEU A 416 -26.19 0.13 -10.43
C LEU A 416 -26.38 1.63 -10.72
N ASN A 417 -26.07 2.49 -9.75
CA ASN A 417 -26.43 3.91 -9.77
C ASN A 417 -25.21 4.83 -9.79
N GLY A 418 -24.00 4.33 -9.52
CA GLY A 418 -22.80 5.14 -9.47
C GLY A 418 -22.48 5.79 -10.81
N THR A 419 -22.03 7.04 -10.79
CA THR A 419 -21.70 7.82 -12.00
C THR A 419 -20.67 7.10 -12.86
N LEU A 420 -19.60 6.59 -12.24
CA LEU A 420 -18.56 5.83 -12.95
C LEU A 420 -19.16 4.58 -13.62
N SER A 421 -20.00 3.83 -12.90
CA SER A 421 -20.62 2.61 -13.40
C SER A 421 -21.50 2.88 -14.63
N ASN A 422 -22.33 3.91 -14.55
CA ASN A 422 -23.24 4.30 -15.64
C ASN A 422 -22.48 4.87 -16.85
N ASP A 423 -21.46 5.70 -16.63
CA ASP A 423 -20.61 6.22 -17.71
C ASP A 423 -19.92 5.08 -18.48
N LEU A 424 -19.38 4.10 -17.74
CA LEU A 424 -18.74 2.93 -18.33
C LEU A 424 -19.73 1.97 -18.98
N ALA A 425 -20.97 1.88 -18.49
CA ALA A 425 -22.03 1.11 -19.14
C ALA A 425 -22.41 1.71 -20.51
N VAL A 426 -22.48 3.04 -20.62
CA VAL A 426 -22.69 3.73 -21.91
C VAL A 426 -21.50 3.52 -22.85
N ALA A 427 -20.26 3.59 -22.36
CA ALA A 427 -19.09 3.28 -23.17
C ALA A 427 -19.09 1.80 -23.63
N PHE A 428 -19.47 0.89 -22.73
CA PHE A 428 -19.60 -0.53 -23.03
C PHE A 428 -20.64 -0.81 -24.11
N SER A 429 -21.82 -0.19 -24.04
CA SER A 429 -22.88 -0.39 -25.05
C SER A 429 -22.47 0.07 -26.44
N LYS A 430 -21.69 1.16 -26.54
CA LYS A 430 -21.12 1.67 -27.80
C LYS A 430 -20.06 0.74 -28.40
N ARG A 431 -19.41 -0.08 -27.57
CA ARG A 431 -18.40 -1.06 -28.01
C ARG A 431 -19.05 -2.32 -28.62
N LEU A 432 -20.30 -2.64 -28.25
CA LEU A 432 -20.97 -3.85 -28.71
C LEU A 432 -21.28 -3.78 -30.20
N THR A 433 -20.97 -4.86 -30.92
CA THR A 433 -21.25 -5.02 -32.35
C THR A 433 -22.21 -6.19 -32.57
N GLY A 434 -22.75 -6.35 -33.79
CA GLY A 434 -23.53 -7.54 -34.16
C GLY A 434 -24.63 -7.93 -33.17
N ASP A 435 -24.58 -9.19 -32.68
CA ASP A 435 -25.45 -9.68 -31.60
C ASP A 435 -24.98 -9.15 -30.25
N LYS A 436 -25.49 -7.98 -29.89
CA LYS A 436 -25.13 -7.23 -28.67
C LYS A 436 -25.19 -8.08 -27.39
N VAL A 437 -26.15 -9.00 -27.27
CA VAL A 437 -26.26 -9.86 -26.08
C VAL A 437 -25.09 -10.83 -26.02
N THR A 438 -24.80 -11.52 -27.12
CA THR A 438 -23.69 -12.48 -27.17
C THR A 438 -22.35 -11.77 -26.98
N ASP A 439 -22.15 -10.62 -27.61
CA ASP A 439 -20.94 -9.82 -27.49
C ASP A 439 -20.73 -9.31 -26.06
N ALA A 440 -21.79 -8.82 -25.41
CA ALA A 440 -21.72 -8.33 -24.03
C ALA A 440 -21.27 -9.44 -23.06
N PHE A 441 -21.85 -10.64 -23.17
CA PHE A 441 -21.47 -11.77 -22.33
C PHE A 441 -20.03 -12.23 -22.58
N ARG A 442 -19.58 -12.27 -23.83
CA ARG A 442 -18.20 -12.64 -24.16
C ARG A 442 -17.20 -11.65 -23.56
N LEU A 443 -17.47 -10.35 -23.69
CA LEU A 443 -16.60 -9.31 -23.14
C LEU A 443 -16.60 -9.28 -21.61
N ALA A 444 -17.77 -9.36 -20.98
CA ALA A 444 -17.89 -9.22 -19.53
C ALA A 444 -17.59 -10.51 -18.75
N THR A 445 -17.84 -11.68 -19.33
CA THR A 445 -17.77 -12.97 -18.61
C THR A 445 -16.81 -13.99 -19.25
N GLY A 446 -16.26 -13.69 -20.42
CA GLY A 446 -15.37 -14.60 -21.16
C GLY A 446 -16.08 -15.78 -21.81
N ARG A 447 -17.43 -15.82 -21.82
CA ARG A 447 -18.22 -16.90 -22.43
C ARG A 447 -19.49 -16.36 -23.11
N ALA A 448 -20.10 -17.19 -23.95
CA ALA A 448 -21.44 -16.90 -24.49
C ALA A 448 -22.53 -17.00 -23.40
N PRO A 449 -23.68 -16.31 -23.57
CA PRO A 449 -24.82 -16.47 -22.69
C PRO A 449 -25.41 -17.87 -22.82
N ASN A 450 -25.89 -18.44 -21.71
CA ASN A 450 -26.72 -19.64 -21.76
C ASN A 450 -28.13 -19.31 -22.28
N PRO A 451 -28.98 -20.30 -22.62
CA PRO A 451 -30.31 -20.04 -23.18
C PRO A 451 -31.20 -19.16 -22.29
N LYS A 452 -31.17 -19.35 -20.96
CA LYS A 452 -31.95 -18.55 -20.00
C LYS A 452 -31.46 -17.11 -19.95
N GLU A 453 -30.14 -16.91 -19.86
CA GLU A 453 -29.51 -15.59 -19.88
C GLU A 453 -29.84 -14.82 -21.17
N ARG A 454 -29.75 -15.49 -22.33
CA ARG A 454 -30.07 -14.88 -23.62
C ARG A 454 -31.52 -14.45 -23.72
N LEU A 455 -32.45 -15.30 -23.25
CA LEU A 455 -33.88 -14.99 -23.24
C LEU A 455 -34.17 -13.78 -22.36
N LEU A 456 -33.66 -13.76 -21.13
CA LEU A 456 -33.86 -12.67 -20.17
C LEU A 456 -33.28 -11.34 -20.69
N SER A 457 -32.07 -11.36 -21.26
CA SER A 457 -31.46 -10.16 -21.81
C SER A 457 -32.23 -9.61 -23.02
N LYS A 458 -32.74 -10.47 -23.91
CA LYS A 458 -33.57 -10.02 -25.03
C LYS A 458 -34.88 -9.42 -24.55
N LYS A 459 -35.57 -10.09 -23.62
CA LYS A 459 -36.82 -9.58 -23.04
C LYS A 459 -36.62 -8.19 -22.42
N TYR A 460 -35.54 -7.99 -21.67
CA TYR A 460 -35.22 -6.68 -21.07
C TYR A 460 -34.92 -5.58 -22.12
N LEU A 461 -34.31 -5.94 -23.25
CA LEU A 461 -34.03 -4.99 -24.33
C LEU A 461 -35.28 -4.63 -25.13
N ASP A 462 -36.23 -5.56 -25.25
CA ASP A 462 -37.49 -5.36 -25.96
C ASP A 462 -38.50 -4.58 -25.09
N ASP A 463 -38.51 -4.81 -23.78
CA ASP A 463 -39.32 -4.08 -22.80
C ASP A 463 -38.52 -3.90 -21.48
N PRO A 464 -38.02 -2.69 -21.20
CA PRO A 464 -37.21 -2.41 -20.00
C PRO A 464 -38.03 -2.27 -18.72
N ASP A 465 -39.37 -2.48 -18.72
CA ASP A 465 -40.19 -2.40 -17.50
C ASP A 465 -39.78 -3.49 -16.47
N PRO A 466 -39.25 -3.11 -15.29
CA PRO A 466 -38.84 -4.06 -14.26
C PRO A 466 -40.01 -4.82 -13.62
N THR A 467 -41.26 -4.44 -13.89
CA THR A 467 -42.47 -5.13 -13.40
C THR A 467 -42.98 -6.24 -14.33
N ALA A 468 -42.39 -6.39 -15.52
CA ALA A 468 -42.81 -7.37 -16.51
C ALA A 468 -42.31 -8.82 -16.25
N VAL A 469 -41.76 -9.13 -15.06
CA VAL A 469 -41.23 -10.46 -14.70
C VAL A 469 -42.14 -11.20 -13.73
#